data_AF-A0A2H6AI53-F1
#
_entry.id   AF-A0A2H6AI53-F1
#
_cell.length_a   1.000
_cell.length_b   1.000
_cell.length_c   1.000
_cell.angle_alpha   90.00
_cell.angle_beta   90.00
_cell.angle_gamma   90.00
#
_symmetry.space_group_name_H-M   'P 1'
#
loop_
_entity.id
_entity.type
_entity.pdbx_description
1 polymer ?
#
loop_
_entity_poly.entity_id
_entity_poly.type
_entity_poly.pdbx_seq_one_letter_code
_entity_poly.pdbx_strand_id
1 'polypeptide(L)'
;MRLIFVRDLSEKTHGNATGIGLAGFTTTRLVRKMDYRATVINCLTAGYPTGAFIPVHFETDREVLDAALSIVAPDDPGAARVLRIRNTLQLEIVEASEACWNNGPPQTRCTPLGPPRALSFDSQGNLVPLHVPRD
;
A
#
# COMPACT_ATOMS: atom_id res chain seq x y z
N MET A 1 -13.34 8.53 -3.22
CA MET A 1 -12.02 8.93 -2.66
C MET A 1 -11.08 7.74 -2.75
N ARG A 2 -9.77 7.94 -3.00
CA ARG A 2 -8.76 6.87 -3.03
C ARG A 2 -7.74 7.15 -1.94
N LEU A 3 -7.47 6.16 -1.09
CA LEU A 3 -6.42 6.20 -0.08
C LEU A 3 -5.29 5.27 -0.52
N ILE A 4 -4.05 5.72 -0.31
CA ILE A 4 -2.84 4.93 -0.58
C ILE A 4 -2.18 4.64 0.76
N PHE A 5 -1.88 3.36 0.99
CA PHE A 5 -1.14 2.88 2.14
C PHE A 5 0.20 2.29 1.68
N VAL A 6 1.31 2.90 2.10
CA VAL A 6 2.67 2.38 1.85
C VAL A 6 3.14 1.62 3.09
N ARG A 7 3.40 0.31 2.93
CA ARG A 7 3.61 -0.59 4.08
C ARG A 7 5.03 -0.61 4.61
N ASP A 8 6.02 -0.64 3.72
CA ASP A 8 7.43 -0.77 4.07
C ASP A 8 8.34 -0.32 2.91
N LEU A 9 9.64 -0.24 3.18
CA LEU A 9 10.71 -0.02 2.21
C LEU A 9 11.48 -1.32 1.98
N SER A 10 11.79 -1.64 0.73
CA SER A 10 12.75 -2.72 0.43
C SER A 10 14.18 -2.30 0.76
N GLU A 11 15.08 -3.25 0.99
CA GLU A 11 16.51 -2.95 1.21
C GLU A 11 17.14 -2.16 0.06
N LYS A 12 16.69 -2.41 -1.18
CA LYS A 12 17.15 -1.73 -2.40
C LYS A 12 16.85 -0.22 -2.42
N THR A 13 15.97 0.26 -1.55
CA THR A 13 15.71 1.70 -1.41
C THR A 13 16.82 2.41 -0.63
N HIS A 14 17.65 1.67 0.11
CA HIS A 14 18.62 2.21 1.05
C HIS A 14 18.00 3.22 2.04
N GLY A 15 16.76 2.96 2.46
CA GLY A 15 16.00 3.83 3.38
C GLY A 15 15.38 5.05 2.70
N ASN A 16 15.62 5.28 1.42
CA ASN A 16 15.07 6.41 0.70
C ASN A 16 13.56 6.21 0.41
N ALA A 17 12.73 7.07 0.99
CA ALA A 17 11.27 7.01 0.87
C ALA A 17 10.71 8.12 -0.04
N THR A 18 11.50 8.56 -1.02
CA THR A 18 11.10 9.62 -1.96
C THR A 18 9.72 9.35 -2.57
N GLY A 19 8.80 10.31 -2.42
CA GLY A 19 7.41 10.20 -2.90
C GLY A 19 6.42 9.64 -1.89
N ILE A 20 6.86 9.24 -0.69
CA ILE A 20 5.97 8.72 0.36
C ILE A 20 4.88 9.70 0.76
N GLY A 21 5.15 11.01 0.70
CA GLY A 21 4.18 12.05 1.03
C GLY A 21 2.96 12.11 0.09
N LEU A 22 2.96 11.33 -1.00
CA LEU A 22 1.78 11.15 -1.87
C LEU A 22 0.80 10.10 -1.31
N ALA A 23 1.19 9.36 -0.27
CA ALA A 23 0.34 8.40 0.40
C ALA A 23 -0.51 9.06 1.50
N GLY A 24 -1.67 8.47 1.77
CA GLY A 24 -2.50 8.89 2.92
C GLY A 24 -2.00 8.27 4.23
N PHE A 25 -1.53 7.02 4.15
CA PHE A 25 -1.08 6.25 5.30
C PHE A 25 0.26 5.55 5.07
N THR A 26 0.98 5.32 6.17
CA THR A 26 2.16 4.46 6.25
C THR A 26 2.22 3.72 7.58
N THR A 27 3.27 2.94 7.82
CA THR A 27 3.54 2.32 9.12
C THR A 27 4.60 3.09 9.90
N THR A 28 4.52 3.07 11.23
CA THR A 28 5.60 3.60 12.10
C THR A 28 6.91 2.88 11.82
N ARG A 29 6.87 1.58 11.51
CA ARG A 29 8.05 0.79 11.11
C ARG A 29 8.73 1.38 9.88
N LEU A 30 7.98 1.77 8.85
CA LEU A 30 8.53 2.43 7.67
C LEU A 30 9.19 3.75 8.05
N VAL A 31 8.48 4.60 8.80
CA VAL A 31 9.00 5.92 9.23
C VAL A 31 10.31 5.77 10.00
N ARG A 32 10.43 4.78 10.89
CA ARG A 32 11.69 4.49 11.62
C ARG A 32 12.82 3.99 10.72
N LYS A 33 12.50 3.29 9.62
CA LYS A 33 13.49 2.77 8.65
C LYS A 33 13.94 3.83 7.63
N MET A 34 13.17 4.88 7.47
CA MET A 34 13.42 5.92 6.48
C MET A 34 14.71 6.69 6.79
N ASP A 35 15.60 6.79 5.80
CA ASP A 35 16.62 7.83 5.76
C ASP A 35 15.94 9.13 5.33
N TYR A 36 15.54 9.91 6.33
CA TYR A 36 14.84 11.16 6.10
C TYR A 36 15.70 12.17 5.34
N ARG A 37 17.02 12.19 5.59
CA ARG A 37 17.92 13.14 4.92
C ARG A 37 18.03 12.83 3.44
N ALA A 38 18.25 11.57 3.07
CA ALA A 38 18.30 11.15 1.67
C ALA A 38 16.95 11.42 0.96
N THR A 39 15.84 11.14 1.66
CA THR A 39 14.49 11.40 1.15
C THR A 39 14.27 12.89 0.87
N VAL A 40 14.62 13.77 1.81
CA VAL A 40 14.50 15.22 1.65
C VAL A 40 15.38 15.74 0.52
N ILE A 41 16.66 15.34 0.47
CA ILE A 41 17.58 15.80 -0.59
C ILE A 41 17.03 15.44 -1.97
N ASN A 42 16.56 14.22 -2.17
CA ASN A 42 16.00 13.78 -3.44
C ASN A 42 14.73 14.55 -3.81
N CYS A 43 13.80 14.71 -2.87
CA CYS A 43 12.57 15.47 -3.09
C CYS A 43 12.84 16.95 -3.42
N LEU A 44 13.79 17.60 -2.73
CA LEU A 44 14.18 18.98 -3.00
C LEU A 44 14.89 19.13 -4.35
N THR A 45 15.79 18.20 -4.67
CA THR A 45 16.49 18.18 -5.97
C THR A 45 15.51 18.05 -7.13
N ALA A 46 14.46 17.26 -6.94
CA ALA A 46 13.41 17.07 -7.93
C ALA A 46 12.30 18.14 -7.87
N GLY A 47 12.41 19.15 -7.00
CA GLY A 47 11.48 20.29 -6.94
C GLY A 47 10.11 20.00 -6.30
N TYR A 48 9.97 18.91 -5.54
CA TYR A 48 8.71 18.55 -4.86
C TYR A 48 8.92 18.24 -3.37
N PRO A 49 8.97 19.26 -2.48
CA PRO A 49 9.17 19.02 -1.04
C PRO A 49 8.06 18.17 -0.41
N THR A 50 6.83 18.23 -0.94
CA THR A 50 5.69 17.45 -0.47
C THR A 50 5.91 15.94 -0.54
N GLY A 51 6.80 15.46 -1.41
CA GLY A 51 7.12 14.03 -1.50
C GLY A 51 7.86 13.46 -0.29
N ALA A 52 8.42 14.33 0.55
CA ALA A 52 9.07 13.96 1.81
C ALA A 52 8.15 14.09 3.03
N PHE A 53 6.89 14.51 2.85
CA PHE A 53 5.94 14.58 3.96
C PHE A 53 5.71 13.20 4.56
N ILE A 54 5.57 13.14 5.89
CA ILE A 54 5.28 11.91 6.62
C ILE A 54 3.75 11.70 6.62
N PRO A 55 3.23 10.62 6.01
CA PRO A 55 1.80 10.30 6.08
C PRO A 55 1.36 9.93 7.50
N VAL A 56 0.05 9.90 7.75
CA VAL A 56 -0.49 9.36 9.00
C VAL A 56 -0.01 7.93 9.18
N HIS A 57 0.49 7.57 10.36
CA HIS A 57 1.10 6.26 10.58
C HIS A 57 0.68 5.60 11.90
N PHE A 58 0.53 4.29 11.85
CA PHE A 58 0.22 3.41 12.99
C PHE A 58 1.26 2.28 13.09
N GLU A 59 1.26 1.55 14.20
CA GLU A 59 2.26 0.48 14.42
C GLU A 59 2.00 -0.75 13.55
N THR A 60 0.73 -1.06 13.25
CA THR A 60 0.33 -2.28 12.52
C THR A 60 -0.44 -2.00 11.22
N ASP A 61 -0.33 -2.91 10.25
CA ASP A 61 -1.16 -2.82 9.03
C ASP A 61 -2.66 -2.88 9.33
N ARG A 62 -3.06 -3.61 10.38
CA ARG A 62 -4.47 -3.70 10.81
C ARG A 62 -5.02 -2.33 11.22
N GLU A 63 -4.32 -1.60 12.08
CA GLU A 63 -4.74 -0.23 12.49
C GLU A 63 -4.86 0.71 11.29
N VAL A 64 -3.92 0.64 10.35
CA VAL A 64 -3.99 1.44 9.12
C VAL A 64 -5.21 1.07 8.29
N LEU A 65 -5.48 -0.22 8.10
CA LEU A 65 -6.63 -0.69 7.34
C LEU A 65 -7.95 -0.31 8.01
N ASP A 66 -8.05 -0.45 9.33
CA ASP A 66 -9.24 -0.08 10.09
C ASP A 66 -9.53 1.43 9.94
N ALA A 67 -8.51 2.28 10.08
CA ALA A 67 -8.63 3.72 9.88
C ALA A 67 -8.95 4.11 8.43
N ALA A 68 -8.33 3.45 7.45
CA ALA A 68 -8.58 3.73 6.04
C ALA A 68 -10.00 3.30 5.63
N LEU A 69 -10.46 2.14 6.07
CA LEU A 69 -11.79 1.62 5.78
C LEU A 69 -12.89 2.40 6.51
N SER A 70 -12.63 2.94 7.71
CA SER A 70 -13.59 3.83 8.38
C SER A 70 -13.77 5.16 7.64
N ILE A 71 -12.73 5.66 6.96
CA ILE A 71 -12.81 6.86 6.12
C ILE A 71 -13.51 6.56 4.79
N VAL A 72 -13.21 5.42 4.17
CA VAL A 72 -13.89 4.99 2.93
C VAL A 72 -15.36 4.70 3.18
N ALA A 73 -15.68 4.14 4.35
CA ALA A 73 -17.03 3.81 4.81
C ALA A 73 -17.88 3.10 3.74
N PRO A 74 -17.48 1.89 3.30
CA PRO A 74 -18.28 1.13 2.35
C PRO A 74 -19.63 0.74 2.97
N ASP A 75 -20.67 0.61 2.13
CA ASP A 75 -22.04 0.26 2.58
C ASP A 75 -22.05 -1.05 3.39
N ASP A 76 -21.19 -2.00 3.02
CA ASP A 76 -20.88 -3.21 3.77
C ASP A 76 -19.39 -3.60 3.59
N PRO A 77 -18.82 -4.46 4.46
CA PRO A 77 -17.40 -4.84 4.35
C PRO A 77 -17.00 -5.46 3.00
N GLY A 78 -17.90 -6.17 2.32
CA GLY A 78 -17.67 -6.79 1.02
C GLY A 78 -17.66 -5.80 -0.14
N ALA A 79 -18.29 -4.62 0.02
CA ALA A 79 -18.25 -3.54 -0.97
C ALA A 79 -16.92 -2.77 -0.99
N ALA A 80 -16.02 -3.01 -0.03
CA ALA A 80 -14.73 -2.34 0.05
C ALA A 80 -13.85 -2.65 -1.18
N ARG A 81 -13.57 -1.61 -1.98
CA ARG A 81 -12.69 -1.70 -3.16
C ARG A 81 -11.23 -1.55 -2.75
N VAL A 82 -10.58 -2.68 -2.49
CA VAL A 82 -9.16 -2.77 -2.13
C VAL A 82 -8.34 -3.40 -3.25
N LEU A 83 -7.22 -2.76 -3.59
CA LEU A 83 -6.14 -3.32 -4.40
C LEU A 83 -4.85 -3.33 -3.59
N ARG A 84 -4.12 -4.43 -3.66
CA ARG A 84 -2.81 -4.59 -3.01
C ARG A 84 -1.79 -5.07 -4.02
N ILE A 85 -0.69 -4.32 -4.10
CA ILE A 85 0.43 -4.60 -5.00
C ILE A 85 1.67 -4.91 -4.17
N ARG A 86 2.62 -5.65 -4.75
CA ARG A 86 3.89 -5.94 -4.09
C ARG A 86 4.76 -4.69 -3.97
N ASN A 87 4.90 -3.96 -5.07
CA ASN A 87 5.64 -2.70 -5.18
C ASN A 87 5.28 -2.01 -6.51
N THR A 88 5.72 -0.76 -6.68
CA THR A 88 5.42 0.04 -7.86
C THR A 88 6.16 -0.38 -9.14
N LEU A 89 7.17 -1.26 -9.04
CA LEU A 89 7.92 -1.78 -10.18
C LEU A 89 7.31 -3.06 -10.76
N GLN A 90 6.46 -3.76 -10.01
CA GLN A 90 5.85 -5.03 -10.40
C GLN A 90 4.33 -4.93 -10.29
N LEU A 91 3.67 -4.58 -11.39
CA LEU A 91 2.22 -4.34 -11.47
C LEU A 91 1.46 -5.43 -12.25
N GLU A 92 2.16 -6.46 -12.73
CA GLU A 92 1.58 -7.57 -13.48
C GLU A 92 0.69 -8.46 -12.60
N ILE A 93 1.03 -8.57 -11.32
CA ILE A 93 0.32 -9.41 -10.34
C ILE A 93 -0.12 -8.55 -9.16
N VAL A 94 -1.42 -8.57 -8.90
CA VAL A 94 -2.06 -7.79 -7.83
C VAL A 94 -3.09 -8.65 -7.09
N GLU A 95 -3.30 -8.36 -5.81
CA GLU A 95 -4.46 -8.86 -5.08
C GLU A 95 -5.58 -7.82 -5.20
N ALA A 96 -6.76 -8.28 -5.61
CA ALA A 96 -7.96 -7.45 -5.72
C ALA A 96 -9.06 -8.04 -4.84
N SER A 97 -9.74 -7.17 -4.09
CA SER A 97 -11.04 -7.49 -3.48
C SER A 97 -12.05 -7.90 -4.56
N GLU A 98 -13.05 -8.70 -4.17
CA GLU A 98 -14.14 -9.10 -5.07
C GLU A 98 -14.87 -7.87 -5.63
N ALA A 99 -15.11 -6.84 -4.80
CA ALA A 99 -15.69 -5.57 -5.25
C ALA A 99 -14.81 -4.85 -6.28
N CYS A 100 -13.48 -4.89 -6.16
CA CYS A 100 -12.57 -4.35 -7.17
C CYS A 100 -12.64 -5.13 -8.48
N TRP A 101 -12.70 -6.45 -8.41
CA TRP A 101 -12.76 -7.34 -9.57
C TRP A 101 -14.07 -7.16 -10.34
N ASN A 102 -15.21 -7.23 -9.65
CA ASN A 102 -16.54 -7.17 -10.25
C ASN A 102 -16.86 -5.79 -10.84
N ASN A 103 -16.27 -4.71 -10.29
CA ASN A 103 -16.51 -3.33 -10.73
C ASN A 103 -15.26 -2.73 -11.42
N GLY A 104 -14.42 -3.58 -12.01
CA GLY A 104 -13.25 -3.16 -12.79
C GLY A 104 -13.65 -2.49 -14.11
N PRO A 105 -12.80 -1.61 -14.68
CA PRO A 105 -13.03 -1.07 -16.01
C PRO A 105 -13.05 -2.19 -17.07
N PRO A 106 -13.93 -2.14 -18.09
CA PRO A 106 -14.05 -3.20 -19.09
C PRO A 106 -12.78 -3.42 -19.92
N GLN A 107 -11.90 -2.42 -20.01
CA GLN A 107 -10.61 -2.48 -20.70
C GLN A 107 -9.50 -3.17 -19.89
N THR A 108 -9.72 -3.47 -18.61
CA THR A 108 -8.72 -4.13 -17.76
C THR A 108 -8.61 -5.61 -18.12
N ARG A 109 -7.52 -5.97 -18.81
CA ARG A 109 -7.21 -7.35 -19.18
C ARG A 109 -6.46 -8.05 -18.05
N CYS A 110 -7.19 -8.58 -17.07
CA CYS A 110 -6.63 -9.41 -16.00
C CYS A 110 -7.25 -10.81 -16.05
N THR A 111 -6.48 -11.80 -15.63
CA THR A 111 -6.96 -13.17 -15.43
C THR A 111 -6.81 -13.56 -13.95
N PRO A 112 -7.78 -14.29 -13.37
CA PRO A 112 -7.66 -14.74 -12.00
C PRO A 112 -6.55 -15.79 -11.89
N LEU A 113 -5.65 -15.61 -10.92
CA LEU A 113 -4.59 -16.59 -10.60
C LEU A 113 -5.00 -17.60 -9.53
N GLY A 114 -6.16 -17.41 -8.90
CA GLY A 114 -6.68 -18.28 -7.84
C GLY A 114 -8.02 -17.79 -7.30
N PRO A 115 -8.67 -18.57 -6.41
CA PRO A 115 -9.92 -18.16 -5.78
C PRO A 115 -9.71 -16.99 -4.79
N PRO A 116 -10.77 -16.21 -4.49
CA PRO A 116 -10.71 -15.19 -3.45
C PRO A 116 -10.40 -15.83 -2.09
N ARG A 117 -9.67 -15.09 -1.25
CA ARG A 117 -9.28 -15.51 0.09
C ARG A 117 -9.30 -14.32 1.05
N ALA A 118 -9.60 -14.59 2.32
CA ALA A 118 -9.51 -13.58 3.36
C ALA A 118 -8.07 -13.07 3.51
N LEU A 119 -7.92 -11.79 3.87
CA LEU A 119 -6.63 -11.23 4.25
C LEU A 119 -6.13 -11.91 5.51
N SER A 120 -4.87 -12.36 5.46
CA SER A 120 -4.20 -12.99 6.60
C SER A 120 -3.22 -12.01 7.25
N PHE A 121 -3.20 -12.02 8.57
CA PHE A 121 -2.31 -11.20 9.38
C PHE A 121 -1.40 -12.11 10.20
N ASP A 122 -0.20 -11.65 10.49
CA ASP A 122 0.68 -12.27 11.47
C ASP A 122 0.24 -11.96 12.91
N SER A 123 0.94 -12.54 13.90
CA SER A 123 0.67 -12.32 15.32
C SER A 123 0.86 -10.88 15.79
N GLN A 124 1.52 -10.04 14.99
CA GLN A 124 1.74 -8.62 15.26
C GLN A 124 0.72 -7.73 14.53
N GLY A 125 -0.29 -8.31 13.88
CA GLY A 125 -1.32 -7.54 13.18
C GLY A 125 -0.86 -6.96 11.84
N ASN A 126 0.23 -7.45 11.25
CA ASN A 126 0.68 -7.03 9.92
C ASN A 126 0.19 -8.02 8.85
N LEU A 127 -0.11 -7.54 7.64
CA LEU A 127 -0.47 -8.43 6.53
C LEU A 127 0.72 -9.34 6.18
N VAL A 128 0.46 -10.63 6.07
CA VAL A 128 1.48 -11.58 5.56
C VAL A 128 1.94 -11.16 4.16
N PRO A 129 3.21 -11.39 3.76
CA PRO A 129 3.71 -10.99 2.45
C PRO A 129 2.79 -11.41 1.30
N LEU A 130 2.63 -10.53 0.31
CA LEU A 130 1.86 -10.85 -0.89
C LEU A 130 2.63 -11.95 -1.65
N HIS A 131 2.00 -13.11 -1.80
CA HIS A 131 2.57 -14.21 -2.54
C HIS A 131 2.41 -13.93 -4.03
N VAL A 132 3.51 -13.60 -4.69
CA VAL A 132 3.59 -13.52 -6.15
C VAL A 132 4.20 -14.84 -6.60
N PRO A 133 3.50 -15.68 -7.38
CA PRO A 133 4.11 -16.82 -8.04
C PRO A 133 5.40 -16.35 -8.72
N ARG A 134 6.53 -17.00 -8.42
CA ARG A 134 7.74 -16.75 -9.18
C ARG A 134 7.63 -17.56 -10.47
N ASP A 135 7.97 -16.94 -11.59
CA ASP A 135 8.36 -17.67 -12.79
C ASP A 135 9.56 -18.58 -12.48
#